data_AF-A0A3G6T8F7-F1
#
_entry.id   AF-A0A3G6T8F7-F1
#
_cell.length_a   1.000
_cell.length_b   1.000
_cell.length_c   1.000
_cell.angle_alpha   90.00
_cell.angle_beta   90.00
_cell.angle_gamma   90.00
#
_symmetry.space_group_name_H-M   'P 1'
#
loop_
_entity.id
_entity.type
_entity.pdbx_description
1 polymer ?
#
loop_
_entity_poly.entity_id
_entity_poly.type
_entity_poly.pdbx_seq_one_letter_code
_entity_poly.pdbx_strand_id
1 'polypeptide(L)'
;MNKLLLLILAILISCKSPSQEGNKNINITNLEQSFINKKEKEFLDNFPKDFQTFKNTFGWNDEKDSAQILYKDSNSYIDYWFSLIQKPQYNKYETSIIEISKNGKWEADAVNYFKIKSIEYIKTNKKYDLINSLSKNDAESVLNFLLHSAHPKPDEVLLANLTIEKQNIAKEILSLNTSNETKRSSFETYINNEDYFIKTFDVNKDGISDKIVSNKPYQGENLFIFFGDKQGKYSLALETRNFSEDGGNIISDILPISGNKGFTIKTSFPDRGCYEKEYNIILQNNIWLLKNIIYKTMSDVSLDAVKYICDVPQNIDIQKSGWTDKIIPIPEENVRDKKCRVEKNQNTKSSYHIQDADGYTNLRKDKSSSSPILQKINTGEKIEVLDQNGDWWLVVSKDGKKGYVHKSRIKTE
;
A
#
# COMPACT_ATOMS: atom_id res chain seq x y z
N MET A 1 -39.58 -4.36 -59.61
CA MET A 1 -39.01 -5.67 -59.20
C MET A 1 -37.49 -5.57 -59.27
N ASN A 2 -36.67 -6.00 -58.33
CA ASN A 2 -36.79 -6.14 -56.89
C ASN A 2 -35.33 -6.06 -56.39
N LYS A 3 -35.05 -5.26 -55.36
CA LYS A 3 -33.75 -5.24 -54.68
C LYS A 3 -33.56 -6.60 -54.00
N LEU A 4 -32.36 -7.17 -54.06
CA LEU A 4 -31.95 -8.18 -53.08
C LEU A 4 -30.58 -7.81 -52.51
N LEU A 5 -30.62 -7.40 -51.24
CA LEU A 5 -29.52 -7.06 -50.36
C LEU A 5 -28.97 -8.39 -49.81
N LEU A 6 -27.68 -8.70 -50.00
CA LEU A 6 -27.03 -9.81 -49.29
C LEU A 6 -26.65 -9.33 -47.88
N LEU A 7 -27.29 -9.90 -46.86
CA LEU A 7 -26.91 -9.77 -45.46
C LEU A 7 -25.98 -10.95 -45.10
N ILE A 8 -24.71 -10.69 -44.84
CA ILE A 8 -23.77 -11.68 -44.31
C ILE A 8 -23.88 -11.65 -42.78
N LEU A 9 -24.49 -12.69 -42.20
CA LEU A 9 -24.59 -12.89 -40.76
C LEU A 9 -23.31 -13.60 -40.28
N ALA A 10 -22.37 -12.85 -39.72
CA ALA A 10 -21.20 -13.41 -39.05
C ALA A 10 -21.59 -13.91 -37.65
N ILE A 11 -21.74 -15.23 -37.50
CA ILE A 11 -21.90 -15.88 -36.20
C ILE A 11 -20.52 -15.94 -35.55
N LEU A 12 -20.25 -15.05 -34.59
CA LEU A 12 -19.09 -15.15 -33.71
C LEU A 12 -19.33 -16.29 -32.71
N ILE A 13 -18.89 -17.49 -33.08
CA ILE A 13 -18.71 -18.60 -32.14
C ILE A 13 -17.48 -18.24 -31.29
N SER A 14 -17.74 -17.66 -30.12
CA SER A 14 -16.72 -17.50 -29.07
C SER A 14 -16.34 -18.88 -28.57
N CYS A 15 -15.19 -19.41 -29.01
CA CYS A 15 -14.56 -20.58 -28.41
C CYS A 15 -14.21 -20.28 -26.94
N LYS A 16 -15.08 -20.69 -26.01
CA LYS A 16 -14.69 -20.85 -24.60
C LYS A 16 -13.84 -22.12 -24.50
N SER A 17 -12.60 -21.98 -24.06
CA SER A 17 -11.73 -23.09 -23.67
C SER A 17 -12.29 -23.77 -22.41
N PRO A 18 -12.53 -25.10 -22.40
CA PRO A 18 -13.04 -25.82 -21.24
C PRO A 18 -11.86 -26.23 -20.36
N SER A 19 -11.38 -25.31 -19.52
CA SER A 19 -10.42 -25.65 -18.46
C SER A 19 -10.40 -24.60 -17.35
N GLN A 20 -11.56 -24.33 -16.73
CA GLN A 20 -11.63 -23.56 -15.47
C GLN A 20 -13.00 -23.64 -14.76
N GLU A 21 -13.75 -24.73 -14.92
CA GLU A 21 -15.00 -24.95 -14.15
C GLU A 21 -14.82 -26.16 -13.23
N GLY A 22 -14.66 -25.85 -11.94
CA GLY A 22 -14.53 -26.84 -10.88
C GLY A 22 -14.62 -26.19 -9.49
N ASN A 23 -15.85 -25.92 -9.05
CA ASN A 23 -16.28 -25.78 -7.65
C ASN A 23 -15.90 -24.57 -6.75
N LYS A 24 -15.23 -23.50 -7.22
CA LYS A 24 -14.97 -22.31 -6.35
C LYS A 24 -15.92 -21.11 -6.47
N ASN A 25 -16.86 -21.05 -7.44
CA ASN A 25 -17.67 -19.82 -7.70
C ASN A 25 -19.20 -19.94 -7.55
N ILE A 26 -19.74 -21.12 -7.18
CA ILE A 26 -21.20 -21.31 -7.12
C ILE A 26 -21.82 -20.54 -5.93
N ASN A 27 -21.16 -20.55 -4.77
CA ASN A 27 -21.70 -19.90 -3.56
C ASN A 27 -21.71 -18.37 -3.67
N ILE A 28 -20.70 -17.75 -4.27
CA ILE A 28 -20.65 -16.29 -4.47
C ILE A 28 -21.78 -15.87 -5.43
N THR A 29 -21.93 -16.59 -6.55
CA THR A 29 -22.99 -16.32 -7.53
C THR A 29 -24.38 -16.42 -6.88
N ASN A 30 -24.62 -17.44 -6.05
CA ASN A 30 -25.90 -17.59 -5.33
C ASN A 30 -26.13 -16.46 -4.31
N LEU A 31 -25.08 -16.04 -3.60
CA LEU A 31 -25.14 -14.92 -2.67
C LEU A 31 -25.48 -13.60 -3.37
N GLU A 32 -24.85 -13.32 -4.52
CA GLU A 32 -25.14 -12.15 -5.35
C GLU A 32 -26.59 -12.16 -5.87
N GLN A 33 -27.01 -13.28 -6.46
CA GLN A 33 -28.35 -13.38 -7.03
C GLN A 33 -29.44 -13.27 -5.95
N SER A 34 -29.24 -13.89 -4.79
CA SER A 34 -30.18 -13.78 -3.67
C SER A 34 -30.20 -12.38 -3.05
N PHE A 35 -29.07 -11.66 -3.06
CA PHE A 35 -28.98 -10.26 -2.63
C PHE A 35 -29.73 -9.30 -3.58
N ILE A 36 -29.49 -9.43 -4.90
CA ILE A 36 -30.11 -8.60 -5.94
C ILE A 36 -31.63 -8.81 -5.97
N ASN A 37 -32.06 -10.08 -5.96
CA ASN A 37 -33.47 -10.44 -6.05
C ASN A 37 -34.20 -10.42 -4.69
N LYS A 38 -33.54 -9.98 -3.62
CA LYS A 38 -34.06 -9.93 -2.24
C LYS A 38 -34.70 -11.25 -1.77
N LYS A 39 -34.10 -12.37 -2.13
CA LYS A 39 -34.49 -13.70 -1.65
C LYS A 39 -33.90 -13.95 -0.26
N GLU A 40 -34.56 -13.42 0.76
CA GLU A 40 -34.03 -13.31 2.14
C GLU A 40 -33.48 -14.63 2.71
N LYS A 41 -34.26 -15.71 2.65
CA LYS A 41 -33.82 -17.02 3.16
C LYS A 41 -32.61 -17.57 2.39
N GLU A 42 -32.64 -17.48 1.06
CA GLU A 42 -31.55 -17.95 0.21
C GLU A 42 -30.28 -17.13 0.45
N PHE A 43 -30.41 -15.82 0.65
CA PHE A 43 -29.31 -14.94 0.99
C PHE A 43 -28.67 -15.31 2.33
N LEU A 44 -29.49 -15.49 3.38
CA LEU A 44 -29.01 -15.89 4.70
C LEU A 44 -28.34 -17.27 4.68
N ASP A 45 -28.87 -18.22 3.91
CA ASP A 45 -28.31 -19.58 3.80
C ASP A 45 -26.95 -19.60 3.08
N ASN A 46 -26.70 -18.65 2.17
CA ASN A 46 -25.47 -18.50 1.40
C ASN A 46 -24.49 -17.46 1.98
N PHE A 47 -24.88 -16.72 3.02
CA PHE A 47 -23.96 -15.79 3.69
C PHE A 47 -22.81 -16.57 4.36
N PRO A 48 -21.58 -16.01 4.41
CA PRO A 48 -20.45 -16.69 5.05
C PRO A 48 -20.74 -17.15 6.47
N LYS A 49 -20.24 -18.33 6.85
CA LYS A 49 -20.54 -19.00 8.13
C LYS A 49 -19.36 -19.01 9.10
N ASP A 50 -18.18 -18.68 8.61
CA ASP A 50 -16.93 -18.66 9.36
C ASP A 50 -16.06 -17.50 8.86
N PHE A 51 -15.04 -17.14 9.65
CA PHE A 51 -14.15 -16.03 9.35
C PHE A 51 -13.45 -16.15 7.99
N GLN A 52 -12.93 -17.34 7.65
CA GLN A 52 -12.14 -17.52 6.44
C GLN A 52 -13.01 -17.40 5.20
N THR A 53 -14.21 -17.97 5.22
CA THR A 53 -15.20 -17.82 4.15
C THR A 53 -15.65 -16.36 4.04
N PHE A 54 -15.82 -15.66 5.16
CA PHE A 54 -16.16 -14.24 5.17
C PHE A 54 -15.06 -13.40 4.51
N LYS A 55 -13.80 -13.58 4.92
CA LYS A 55 -12.65 -12.92 4.31
C LYS A 55 -12.52 -13.25 2.83
N ASN A 56 -12.67 -14.52 2.45
CA ASN A 56 -12.60 -14.93 1.05
C ASN A 56 -13.75 -14.40 0.18
N THR A 57 -14.83 -13.94 0.79
CA THR A 57 -15.98 -13.35 0.09
C THR A 57 -15.85 -11.84 -0.02
N PHE A 58 -15.52 -11.17 1.10
CA PHE A 58 -15.62 -9.72 1.23
C PHE A 58 -14.30 -9.01 1.57
N GLY A 59 -13.24 -9.74 1.91
CA GLY A 59 -11.96 -9.19 2.38
C GLY A 59 -10.91 -9.03 1.29
N TRP A 60 -9.67 -8.75 1.71
CA TRP A 60 -8.51 -8.74 0.84
C TRP A 60 -7.97 -10.16 0.66
N ASN A 61 -7.48 -10.47 -0.54
CA ASN A 61 -6.75 -11.71 -0.81
C ASN A 61 -5.25 -11.45 -0.66
N ASP A 62 -4.69 -11.82 0.49
CA ASP A 62 -3.26 -11.59 0.77
C ASP A 62 -2.34 -12.34 -0.21
N GLU A 63 -2.72 -13.54 -0.66
CA GLU A 63 -1.87 -14.36 -1.55
C GLU A 63 -1.78 -13.75 -2.97
N LYS A 64 -2.85 -13.09 -3.40
CA LYS A 64 -2.96 -12.50 -4.74
C LYS A 64 -2.83 -10.98 -4.73
N ASP A 65 -2.59 -10.40 -3.56
CA ASP A 65 -2.64 -8.97 -3.29
C ASP A 65 -3.76 -8.25 -4.05
N SER A 66 -4.99 -8.72 -3.84
CA SER A 66 -6.15 -8.18 -4.56
C SER A 66 -7.46 -8.30 -3.80
N ALA A 67 -8.37 -7.36 -4.04
CA ALA A 67 -9.72 -7.39 -3.50
C ALA A 67 -10.50 -8.63 -3.98
N GLN A 68 -11.27 -9.25 -3.07
CA GLN A 68 -12.21 -10.30 -3.44
C GLN A 68 -13.40 -9.74 -4.25
N ILE A 69 -14.13 -10.63 -4.92
CA ILE A 69 -15.20 -10.27 -5.87
C ILE A 69 -16.22 -9.28 -5.26
N LEU A 70 -16.64 -9.51 -4.01
CA LEU A 70 -17.64 -8.69 -3.32
C LEU A 70 -17.04 -7.64 -2.38
N TYR A 71 -15.72 -7.42 -2.43
CA TYR A 71 -15.04 -6.49 -1.52
C TYR A 71 -15.58 -5.06 -1.64
N LYS A 72 -15.82 -4.55 -2.85
CA LYS A 72 -16.30 -3.18 -3.06
C LYS A 72 -17.71 -2.94 -2.52
N ASP A 73 -18.57 -3.96 -2.57
CA ASP A 73 -19.97 -3.88 -2.17
C ASP A 73 -20.23 -4.48 -0.78
N SER A 74 -19.17 -4.90 -0.06
CA SER A 74 -19.25 -5.69 1.17
C SER A 74 -20.19 -5.08 2.20
N ASN A 75 -20.13 -3.76 2.42
CA ASN A 75 -20.93 -3.08 3.42
C ASN A 75 -22.43 -3.22 3.14
N SER A 76 -22.85 -3.18 1.86
CA SER A 76 -24.25 -3.36 1.47
C SER A 76 -24.76 -4.78 1.79
N TYR A 77 -23.92 -5.79 1.58
CA TYR A 77 -24.26 -7.18 1.92
C TYR A 77 -24.31 -7.38 3.44
N ILE A 78 -23.34 -6.83 4.16
CA ILE A 78 -23.26 -6.89 5.63
C ILE A 78 -24.47 -6.18 6.25
N ASP A 79 -24.79 -4.95 5.82
CA ASP A 79 -25.95 -4.19 6.30
C ASP A 79 -27.26 -4.94 6.05
N TYR A 80 -27.40 -5.51 4.85
CA TYR A 80 -28.59 -6.28 4.52
C TYR A 80 -28.70 -7.52 5.41
N TRP A 81 -27.60 -8.25 5.64
CA TRP A 81 -27.57 -9.38 6.54
C TRP A 81 -27.98 -9.00 7.98
N PHE A 82 -27.40 -7.93 8.53
CA PHE A 82 -27.76 -7.42 9.85
C PHE A 82 -29.20 -6.92 9.92
N SER A 83 -29.76 -6.39 8.84
CA SER A 83 -31.18 -6.00 8.77
C SER A 83 -32.13 -7.20 8.80
N LEU A 84 -31.72 -8.35 8.23
CA LEU A 84 -32.54 -9.55 8.17
C LEU A 84 -32.55 -10.31 9.49
N ILE A 85 -31.42 -10.45 10.18
CA ILE A 85 -31.36 -11.20 11.45
C ILE A 85 -32.15 -10.54 12.59
N GLN A 86 -32.51 -9.26 12.45
CA GLN A 86 -33.42 -8.57 13.38
C GLN A 86 -34.86 -9.06 13.27
N LYS A 87 -35.23 -9.72 12.16
CA LYS A 87 -36.57 -10.26 11.97
C LYS A 87 -36.73 -11.54 12.79
N PRO A 88 -37.81 -11.69 13.59
CA PRO A 88 -38.00 -12.86 14.48
C PRO A 88 -37.83 -14.23 13.80
N GLN A 89 -38.25 -14.34 12.54
CA GLN A 89 -38.14 -15.58 11.73
C GLN A 89 -36.69 -15.97 11.36
N TYR A 90 -35.73 -15.05 11.52
CA TYR A 90 -34.32 -15.24 11.17
C TYR A 90 -33.38 -15.13 12.38
N ASN A 91 -33.92 -15.07 13.61
CA ASN A 91 -33.10 -15.03 14.83
C ASN A 91 -32.09 -16.18 14.93
N LYS A 92 -32.37 -17.34 14.33
CA LYS A 92 -31.43 -18.47 14.32
C LYS A 92 -30.08 -18.17 13.67
N TYR A 93 -29.98 -17.12 12.84
CA TYR A 93 -28.73 -16.70 12.19
C TYR A 93 -27.91 -15.73 13.06
N GLU A 94 -28.42 -15.28 14.22
CA GLU A 94 -27.66 -14.43 15.16
C GLU A 94 -26.35 -15.10 15.62
N THR A 95 -26.35 -16.43 15.75
CA THR A 95 -25.15 -17.19 16.14
C THR A 95 -24.03 -17.09 15.10
N SER A 96 -24.33 -16.77 13.84
CA SER A 96 -23.31 -16.53 12.82
C SER A 96 -22.42 -15.33 13.14
N ILE A 97 -22.86 -14.38 13.98
CA ILE A 97 -21.98 -13.32 14.51
C ILE A 97 -20.78 -13.95 15.22
N ILE A 98 -21.05 -14.94 16.07
CA ILE A 98 -20.03 -15.66 16.83
C ILE A 98 -19.19 -16.52 15.91
N GLU A 99 -19.81 -17.32 15.03
CA GLU A 99 -19.08 -18.24 14.16
C GLU A 99 -18.15 -17.52 13.17
N ILE A 100 -18.56 -16.35 12.65
CA ILE A 100 -17.69 -15.52 11.80
C ILE A 100 -16.61 -14.81 12.63
N SER A 101 -16.88 -14.46 13.88
CA SER A 101 -15.89 -13.80 14.75
C SER A 101 -14.83 -14.77 15.29
N LYS A 102 -15.16 -16.06 15.41
CA LYS A 102 -14.23 -17.09 15.88
C LYS A 102 -13.00 -17.16 14.97
N ASN A 103 -11.83 -17.11 15.61
CA ASN A 103 -10.50 -17.10 14.99
C ASN A 103 -10.28 -15.91 14.04
N GLY A 104 -11.13 -14.88 14.16
CA GLY A 104 -11.03 -13.67 13.38
C GLY A 104 -9.78 -12.87 13.75
N LYS A 105 -9.16 -12.29 12.73
CA LYS A 105 -8.08 -11.32 12.88
C LYS A 105 -8.59 -9.95 12.46
N TRP A 106 -8.06 -8.91 13.09
CA TRP A 106 -8.37 -7.56 12.66
C TRP A 106 -7.75 -7.31 11.28
N GLU A 107 -8.58 -6.83 10.36
CA GLU A 107 -8.21 -6.33 9.04
C GLU A 107 -9.09 -5.12 8.74
N ALA A 108 -8.65 -4.25 7.82
CA ALA A 108 -9.42 -3.08 7.41
C ALA A 108 -10.74 -3.45 6.69
N ASP A 109 -11.49 -2.43 6.28
CA ASP A 109 -12.64 -2.54 5.38
C ASP A 109 -13.73 -3.51 5.86
N ALA A 110 -14.11 -4.51 5.06
CA ALA A 110 -15.23 -5.41 5.33
C ALA A 110 -15.12 -6.13 6.67
N VAL A 111 -13.91 -6.54 7.06
CA VAL A 111 -13.65 -7.26 8.31
C VAL A 111 -13.86 -6.33 9.51
N ASN A 112 -13.26 -5.14 9.49
CA ASN A 112 -13.48 -4.16 10.55
C ASN A 112 -14.93 -3.65 10.58
N TYR A 113 -15.59 -3.53 9.42
CA TYR A 113 -16.99 -3.12 9.32
C TYR A 113 -17.92 -4.15 9.96
N PHE A 114 -17.74 -5.45 9.65
CA PHE A 114 -18.48 -6.53 10.27
C PHE A 114 -18.27 -6.58 11.79
N LYS A 115 -17.03 -6.37 12.25
CA LYS A 115 -16.70 -6.27 13.68
C LYS A 115 -17.52 -5.17 14.37
N ILE A 116 -17.51 -3.95 13.80
CA ILE A 116 -18.26 -2.81 14.34
C ILE A 116 -19.75 -3.12 14.40
N LYS A 117 -20.33 -3.62 13.30
CA LYS A 117 -21.75 -3.98 13.23
C LYS A 117 -22.14 -5.08 14.21
N SER A 118 -21.26 -6.05 14.45
CA SER A 118 -21.46 -7.09 15.45
C SER A 118 -21.59 -6.52 16.86
N ILE A 119 -20.68 -5.61 17.24
CA ILE A 119 -20.71 -4.93 18.54
C ILE A 119 -21.96 -4.06 18.68
N GLU A 120 -22.29 -3.28 17.65
CA GLU A 120 -23.51 -2.45 17.61
C GLU A 120 -24.77 -3.29 17.77
N TYR A 121 -24.86 -4.41 17.04
CA TYR A 121 -26.00 -5.33 17.10
C TYR A 121 -26.17 -5.91 18.51
N ILE A 122 -25.09 -6.41 19.11
CA ILE A 122 -25.10 -7.01 20.46
C ILE A 122 -25.60 -5.99 21.48
N LYS A 123 -25.07 -4.77 21.45
CA LYS A 123 -25.44 -3.70 22.39
C LYS A 123 -26.90 -3.26 22.20
N THR A 124 -27.29 -2.97 20.96
CA THR A 124 -28.62 -2.43 20.63
C THR A 124 -29.72 -3.43 20.97
N ASN A 125 -29.50 -4.72 20.68
CA ASN A 125 -30.48 -5.78 20.90
C ASN A 125 -30.32 -6.47 22.26
N LYS A 126 -29.39 -6.02 23.11
CA LYS A 126 -29.05 -6.62 24.40
C LYS A 126 -28.71 -8.12 24.31
N LYS A 127 -28.05 -8.54 23.22
CA LYS A 127 -27.73 -9.94 22.91
C LYS A 127 -26.39 -10.38 23.52
N TYR A 128 -26.10 -9.95 24.74
CA TYR A 128 -24.83 -10.26 25.42
C TYR A 128 -24.65 -11.75 25.68
N ASP A 129 -25.75 -12.51 25.75
CA ASP A 129 -25.73 -13.97 25.88
C ASP A 129 -25.03 -14.68 24.73
N LEU A 130 -24.93 -14.05 23.55
CA LEU A 130 -24.10 -14.58 22.45
C LEU A 130 -22.63 -14.73 22.86
N ILE A 131 -22.13 -13.89 23.77
CA ILE A 131 -20.76 -13.97 24.30
C ILE A 131 -20.74 -14.68 25.66
N ASN A 132 -21.70 -14.36 26.54
CA ASN A 132 -21.72 -14.88 27.91
C ASN A 132 -21.90 -16.40 27.97
N SER A 133 -22.58 -16.99 26.99
CA SER A 133 -22.79 -18.45 26.91
C SER A 133 -21.62 -19.23 26.32
N LEU A 134 -20.59 -18.55 25.80
CA LEU A 134 -19.46 -19.21 25.15
C LEU A 134 -18.57 -19.95 26.14
N SER A 135 -17.91 -21.00 25.66
CA SER A 135 -16.78 -21.61 26.36
C SER A 135 -15.67 -20.57 26.59
N LYS A 136 -14.75 -20.82 27.53
CA LYS A 136 -13.61 -19.93 27.75
C LYS A 136 -12.81 -19.69 26.46
N ASN A 137 -12.44 -20.75 25.75
CA ASN A 137 -11.63 -20.68 24.53
C ASN A 137 -12.36 -19.95 23.39
N ASP A 138 -13.66 -20.20 23.21
CA ASP A 138 -14.45 -19.51 22.19
C ASP A 138 -14.60 -18.02 22.53
N ALA A 139 -14.83 -17.70 23.82
CA ALA A 139 -14.92 -16.32 24.26
C ALA A 139 -13.60 -15.57 24.08
N GLU A 140 -12.45 -16.19 24.39
CA GLU A 140 -11.13 -15.61 24.11
C GLU A 140 -10.96 -15.28 22.63
N SER A 141 -11.28 -16.23 21.75
CA SER A 141 -11.16 -16.07 20.30
C SER A 141 -12.07 -14.93 19.78
N VAL A 142 -13.34 -14.94 20.17
CA VAL A 142 -14.33 -13.93 19.75
C VAL A 142 -14.01 -12.55 20.34
N LEU A 143 -13.72 -12.46 21.64
CA LEU A 143 -13.40 -11.19 22.29
C LEU A 143 -12.10 -10.61 21.75
N ASN A 144 -11.13 -11.45 21.38
CA ASN A 144 -9.92 -10.97 20.72
C ASN A 144 -10.28 -10.30 19.40
N PHE A 145 -11.08 -10.93 18.54
CA PHE A 145 -11.53 -10.29 17.30
C PHE A 145 -12.31 -8.99 17.54
N LEU A 146 -13.29 -9.00 18.45
CA LEU A 146 -14.18 -7.85 18.68
C LEU A 146 -13.46 -6.66 19.35
N LEU A 147 -12.53 -6.92 20.27
CA LEU A 147 -11.83 -5.87 21.01
C LEU A 147 -10.53 -5.43 20.34
N HIS A 148 -9.98 -6.22 19.42
CA HIS A 148 -8.76 -5.85 18.71
C HIS A 148 -9.01 -4.69 17.76
N SER A 149 -8.11 -3.72 17.82
CA SER A 149 -8.04 -2.58 16.91
C SER A 149 -6.64 -1.99 16.94
N ALA A 150 -6.32 -1.18 15.92
CA ALA A 150 -5.09 -0.40 15.89
C ALA A 150 -4.92 0.54 17.10
N HIS A 151 -6.02 0.92 17.75
CA HIS A 151 -6.06 1.75 18.97
C HIS A 151 -7.14 1.20 19.92
N PRO A 152 -6.83 0.20 20.76
CA PRO A 152 -7.79 -0.47 21.63
C PRO A 152 -8.37 0.53 22.63
N LYS A 153 -9.63 0.90 22.44
CA LYS A 153 -10.42 1.58 23.47
C LYS A 153 -11.42 0.58 24.04
N PRO A 154 -11.51 0.44 25.39
CA PRO A 154 -12.51 -0.42 25.99
C PRO A 154 -13.93 0.05 25.60
N ASP A 155 -14.74 -0.84 25.05
CA ASP A 155 -16.18 -0.57 24.92
C ASP A 155 -16.84 -0.81 26.28
N GLU A 156 -16.91 0.23 27.10
CA GLU A 156 -17.38 0.15 28.49
C GLU A 156 -18.79 -0.45 28.61
N VAL A 157 -19.66 -0.16 27.65
CA VAL A 157 -21.05 -0.66 27.63
C VAL A 157 -21.07 -2.16 27.36
N LEU A 158 -20.31 -2.62 26.37
CA LEU A 158 -20.18 -4.05 26.09
C LEU A 158 -19.64 -4.77 27.33
N LEU A 159 -18.52 -4.30 27.88
CA LEU A 159 -17.86 -4.94 29.02
C LEU A 159 -18.75 -5.00 30.26
N ALA A 160 -19.48 -3.93 30.58
CA ALA A 160 -20.35 -3.88 31.75
C ALA A 160 -21.48 -4.91 31.72
N ASN A 161 -21.89 -5.39 30.54
CA ASN A 161 -22.97 -6.37 30.37
C ASN A 161 -22.46 -7.81 30.15
N LEU A 162 -21.14 -8.03 30.16
CA LEU A 162 -20.55 -9.36 30.14
C LEU A 162 -20.52 -9.98 31.55
N THR A 163 -20.52 -11.31 31.66
CA THR A 163 -20.28 -11.98 32.95
C THR A 163 -18.87 -11.68 33.48
N ILE A 164 -18.66 -11.84 34.78
CA ILE A 164 -17.37 -11.59 35.44
C ILE A 164 -16.24 -12.38 34.76
N GLU A 165 -16.50 -13.63 34.37
CA GLU A 165 -15.54 -14.46 33.64
C GLU A 165 -15.13 -13.80 32.31
N LYS A 166 -16.11 -13.37 31.51
CA LYS A 166 -15.85 -12.77 30.19
C LYS A 166 -15.25 -11.36 30.29
N GLN A 167 -15.59 -10.61 31.34
CA GLN A 167 -14.93 -9.35 31.67
C GLN A 167 -13.43 -9.53 31.95
N ASN A 168 -13.06 -10.59 32.68
CA ASN A 168 -11.66 -10.87 32.98
C ASN A 168 -10.87 -11.22 31.71
N ILE A 169 -11.44 -12.07 30.84
CA ILE A 169 -10.86 -12.40 29.52
C ILE A 169 -10.65 -11.12 28.70
N ALA A 170 -11.67 -10.27 28.61
CA ALA A 170 -11.59 -9.02 27.88
C ALA A 170 -10.52 -8.06 28.43
N LYS A 171 -10.39 -7.96 29.76
CA LYS A 171 -9.36 -7.14 30.41
C LYS A 171 -7.95 -7.67 30.14
N GLU A 172 -7.75 -8.98 30.11
CA GLU A 172 -6.46 -9.60 29.76
C GLU A 172 -6.07 -9.30 28.30
N ILE A 173 -7.02 -9.43 27.37
CA ILE A 173 -6.80 -9.09 25.96
C ILE A 173 -6.43 -7.61 25.81
N LEU A 174 -7.18 -6.72 26.48
CA LEU A 174 -6.92 -5.28 26.44
C LEU A 174 -5.56 -4.93 27.06
N SER A 175 -5.17 -5.57 28.16
CA SER A 175 -3.88 -5.31 28.82
C SER A 175 -2.68 -5.81 28.00
N LEU A 176 -2.81 -6.93 27.29
CA LEU A 176 -1.81 -7.41 26.32
C LEU A 176 -1.65 -6.44 25.16
N ASN A 177 -2.76 -5.91 24.63
CA ASN A 177 -2.72 -4.88 23.59
C ASN A 177 -2.09 -3.58 24.11
N THR A 178 -2.44 -3.13 25.32
CA THR A 178 -1.80 -1.98 25.97
C THR A 178 -0.33 -2.22 26.25
N SER A 179 0.11 -3.44 26.56
CA SER A 179 1.54 -3.77 26.71
C SER A 179 2.28 -3.62 25.37
N ASN A 180 1.67 -4.06 24.27
CA ASN A 180 2.21 -3.88 22.94
C ASN A 180 2.22 -2.41 22.50
N GLU A 181 1.18 -1.63 22.83
CA GLU A 181 1.18 -0.18 22.64
C GLU A 181 2.24 0.51 23.50
N THR A 182 2.37 0.13 24.77
CA THR A 182 3.41 0.67 25.67
C THR A 182 4.80 0.41 25.08
N LYS A 183 5.05 -0.79 24.55
CA LYS A 183 6.28 -1.12 23.82
C LYS A 183 6.47 -0.26 22.58
N ARG A 184 5.44 -0.07 21.74
CA ARG A 184 5.52 0.80 20.55
C ARG A 184 5.74 2.27 20.89
N SER A 185 5.23 2.72 22.04
CA SER A 185 5.38 4.10 22.52
C SER A 185 6.70 4.39 23.22
N SER A 186 7.55 3.38 23.42
CA SER A 186 8.89 3.52 24.00
C SER A 186 9.94 3.55 22.89
N PHE A 187 10.72 4.63 22.84
CA PHE A 187 11.81 4.78 21.87
C PHE A 187 12.86 3.67 22.00
N GLU A 188 13.11 3.19 23.22
CA GLU A 188 14.08 2.16 23.56
C GLU A 188 13.84 0.85 22.81
N THR A 189 12.58 0.54 22.48
CA THR A 189 12.17 -0.62 21.68
C THR A 189 12.85 -0.68 20.31
N TYR A 190 13.21 0.46 19.75
CA TYR A 190 13.74 0.57 18.39
C TYR A 190 15.26 0.69 18.35
N ILE A 191 15.91 0.86 19.51
CA ILE A 191 17.37 0.93 19.60
C ILE A 191 17.95 -0.44 19.24
N ASN A 192 18.91 -0.47 18.33
CA ASN A 192 19.54 -1.69 17.80
C ASN A 192 18.59 -2.66 17.09
N ASN A 193 17.38 -2.24 16.72
CA ASN A 193 16.49 -3.05 15.91
C ASN A 193 16.88 -2.94 14.43
N GLU A 194 17.22 -4.06 13.80
CA GLU A 194 17.69 -4.10 12.41
C GLU A 194 16.59 -3.78 11.39
N ASP A 195 15.32 -3.87 11.76
CA ASP A 195 14.19 -3.60 10.87
C ASP A 195 13.90 -2.10 10.70
N TYR A 196 14.51 -1.26 11.54
CA TYR A 196 14.25 0.17 11.60
C TYR A 196 15.51 0.99 11.34
N PHE A 197 15.33 2.20 10.83
CA PHE A 197 16.36 3.24 10.83
C PHE A 197 15.87 4.46 11.62
N ILE A 198 16.82 5.21 12.15
CA ILE A 198 16.54 6.36 13.02
C ILE A 198 17.19 7.61 12.44
N LYS A 199 16.39 8.66 12.27
CA LYS A 199 16.87 10.02 11.98
C LYS A 199 16.75 10.88 13.25
N THR A 200 17.69 11.80 13.42
CA THR A 200 17.76 12.67 14.59
C THR A 200 17.89 14.12 14.12
N PHE A 201 16.89 14.93 14.44
CA PHE A 201 16.88 16.38 14.27
C PHE A 201 15.70 16.98 15.03
N ASP A 202 15.73 18.28 15.29
CA ASP A 202 14.67 19.02 15.97
C ASP A 202 13.47 19.24 15.03
N VAL A 203 12.41 18.45 15.22
CA VAL A 203 11.21 18.46 14.37
C VAL A 203 10.25 19.56 14.80
N ASN A 204 10.10 19.77 16.10
CA ASN A 204 9.13 20.69 16.69
C ASN A 204 9.70 22.12 16.90
N LYS A 205 10.98 22.32 16.62
CA LYS A 205 11.74 23.57 16.75
C LYS A 205 11.79 24.12 18.18
N ASP A 206 11.94 23.25 19.16
CA ASP A 206 12.10 23.63 20.57
C ASP A 206 13.58 23.70 21.02
N GLY A 207 14.52 23.41 20.13
CA GLY A 207 15.96 23.38 20.39
C GLY A 207 16.47 22.05 20.95
N ILE A 208 15.62 21.03 21.08
CA ILE A 208 15.95 19.69 21.53
C ILE A 208 15.88 18.74 20.32
N SER A 209 16.76 17.75 20.28
CA SER A 209 16.76 16.76 19.19
C SER A 209 15.66 15.72 19.39
N ASP A 210 14.87 15.50 18.34
CA ASP A 210 13.84 14.47 18.31
C ASP A 210 14.32 13.20 17.60
N LYS A 211 13.55 12.12 17.70
CA LYS A 211 13.81 10.85 17.01
C LYS A 211 12.69 10.52 16.04
N ILE A 212 13.08 10.20 14.82
CA ILE A 212 12.19 9.70 13.79
C ILE A 212 12.59 8.27 13.50
N VAL A 213 11.70 7.35 13.81
CA VAL A 213 11.93 5.91 13.62
C VAL A 213 11.04 5.46 12.48
N SER A 214 11.63 4.85 11.46
CA SER A 214 10.89 4.29 10.33
C SER A 214 11.39 2.89 10.04
N ASN A 215 10.49 2.01 9.59
CA ASN A 215 10.92 0.76 8.99
C ASN A 215 11.90 1.02 7.84
N LYS A 216 12.91 0.15 7.71
CA LYS A 216 13.77 0.07 6.54
C LYS A 216 12.97 -0.43 5.33
N PRO A 217 13.46 -0.20 4.09
CA PRO A 217 12.84 -0.79 2.91
C PRO A 217 12.56 -2.29 3.09
N TYR A 218 11.34 -2.68 2.71
CA TYR A 218 10.83 -4.06 2.78
C TYR A 218 10.65 -4.66 4.19
N GLN A 219 10.84 -3.89 5.26
CA GLN A 219 10.68 -4.35 6.64
C GLN A 219 9.37 -3.88 7.30
N GLY A 220 8.45 -3.34 6.49
CA GLY A 220 7.18 -2.78 6.94
C GLY A 220 7.07 -1.29 6.62
N GLU A 221 6.03 -0.67 7.16
CA GLU A 221 5.63 0.68 6.79
C GLU A 221 5.41 1.62 7.97
N ASN A 222 5.84 1.28 9.19
CA ASN A 222 5.60 2.15 10.34
C ASN A 222 6.53 3.36 10.36
N LEU A 223 6.00 4.47 10.89
CA LEU A 223 6.70 5.72 11.17
C LEU A 223 6.31 6.22 12.55
N PHE A 224 7.31 6.48 13.39
CA PHE A 224 7.14 7.04 14.72
C PHE A 224 7.98 8.31 14.87
N ILE A 225 7.42 9.31 15.55
CA ILE A 225 8.12 10.53 15.95
C ILE A 225 8.11 10.60 17.46
N PHE A 226 9.29 10.74 18.07
CA PHE A 226 9.43 10.93 19.51
C PHE A 226 10.05 12.30 19.79
N PHE A 227 9.36 13.12 20.58
CA PHE A 227 9.92 14.37 21.05
C PHE A 227 10.88 14.15 22.20
N GLY A 228 12.05 14.77 22.09
CA GLY A 228 13.05 14.76 23.15
C GLY A 228 12.72 15.77 24.25
N ASP A 229 13.14 15.50 25.47
CA ASP A 229 13.12 16.47 26.57
C ASP A 229 14.53 16.83 27.06
N LYS A 230 14.61 17.80 27.98
CA LYS A 230 15.88 18.26 28.56
C LYS A 230 16.55 17.20 29.44
N GLN A 231 15.82 16.18 29.86
CA GLN A 231 16.34 15.05 30.64
C GLN A 231 16.84 13.92 29.74
N GLY A 232 16.76 14.07 28.41
CA GLY A 232 17.17 13.07 27.44
C GLY A 232 16.17 11.93 27.28
N LYS A 233 14.93 12.10 27.74
CA LYS A 233 13.84 11.13 27.52
C LYS A 233 13.06 11.49 26.26
N TYR A 234 12.36 10.48 25.74
CA TYR A 234 11.62 10.57 24.49
C TYR A 234 10.14 10.21 24.72
N SER A 235 9.24 11.03 24.21
CA SER A 235 7.79 10.80 24.27
C SER A 235 7.21 10.68 22.87
N LEU A 236 6.39 9.64 22.62
CA LEU A 236 5.75 9.45 21.32
C LEU A 236 4.82 10.62 20.99
N ALA A 237 5.08 11.28 19.85
CA ALA A 237 4.36 12.44 19.35
C ALA A 237 3.52 12.14 18.10
N LEU A 238 3.90 11.11 17.34
CA LEU A 238 3.17 10.64 16.16
C LEU A 238 3.47 9.16 15.93
N GLU A 239 2.43 8.38 15.67
CA GLU A 239 2.49 7.05 15.08
C GLU A 239 1.66 7.09 13.79
N THR A 240 2.27 6.71 12.68
CA THR A 240 1.63 6.65 11.35
C THR A 240 2.44 5.72 10.44
N ARG A 241 2.26 5.82 9.11
CA ARG A 241 3.03 5.06 8.13
C ARG A 241 4.09 5.90 7.40
N ASN A 242 5.15 5.25 6.92
CA ASN A 242 6.34 5.84 6.29
C ASN A 242 6.21 6.07 4.77
N PHE A 243 5.00 5.89 4.23
CA PHE A 243 4.66 6.13 2.82
C PHE A 243 5.35 5.19 1.81
N SER A 244 5.95 4.09 2.29
CA SER A 244 6.39 3.01 1.40
C SER A 244 5.18 2.26 0.83
N GLU A 245 5.33 1.75 -0.38
CA GLU A 245 4.30 1.02 -1.14
C GLU A 245 4.79 -0.40 -1.42
N ASP A 246 3.88 -1.37 -1.37
CA ASP A 246 4.21 -2.73 -1.82
C ASP A 246 4.42 -2.73 -3.34
N GLY A 247 5.52 -3.33 -3.79
CA GLY A 247 5.96 -3.31 -5.19
C GLY A 247 6.19 -1.90 -5.78
N GLY A 248 6.22 -0.86 -4.95
CA GLY A 248 6.17 0.53 -5.38
C GLY A 248 7.33 1.39 -4.88
N ASN A 249 7.04 2.67 -4.60
CA ASN A 249 8.02 3.57 -4.03
C ASN A 249 8.38 3.15 -2.60
N ILE A 250 9.67 3.08 -2.29
CA ILE A 250 10.18 2.83 -0.95
C ILE A 250 10.81 4.08 -0.37
N ILE A 251 10.78 4.21 0.96
CA ILE A 251 11.46 5.30 1.65
C ILE A 251 12.97 5.31 1.35
N SER A 252 13.49 6.47 0.97
CA SER A 252 14.91 6.68 0.67
C SER A 252 15.57 7.65 1.65
N ASP A 253 14.84 8.65 2.15
CA ASP A 253 15.37 9.56 3.17
C ASP A 253 14.27 10.28 3.96
N ILE A 254 14.64 10.85 5.11
CA ILE A 254 13.82 11.79 5.88
C ILE A 254 14.67 13.00 6.25
N LEU A 255 14.20 14.18 5.87
CA LEU A 255 14.93 15.44 5.97
C LEU A 255 14.18 16.49 6.80
N PRO A 256 14.89 17.37 7.52
CA PRO A 256 14.27 18.51 8.20
C PRO A 256 13.74 19.55 7.21
N ILE A 257 12.68 20.27 7.60
CA ILE A 257 12.16 21.40 6.83
C ILE A 257 12.72 22.74 7.35
N SER A 258 13.24 23.57 6.44
CA SER A 258 13.68 24.93 6.77
C SER A 258 12.48 25.83 7.13
N GLY A 259 12.63 26.64 8.19
CA GLY A 259 11.62 27.63 8.59
C GLY A 259 10.34 27.11 9.28
N ASN A 260 9.89 25.88 9.02
CA ASN A 260 8.65 25.31 9.62
C ASN A 260 8.90 24.12 10.53
N LYS A 261 8.00 23.84 11.48
CA LYS A 261 8.01 22.59 12.27
C LYS A 261 7.56 21.43 11.38
N GLY A 262 8.25 20.30 11.44
CA GLY A 262 7.98 19.13 10.61
C GLY A 262 9.18 18.61 9.83
N PHE A 263 8.91 17.77 8.83
CA PHE A 263 9.92 17.04 8.07
C PHE A 263 9.41 16.63 6.68
N THR A 264 10.34 16.25 5.80
CA THR A 264 10.07 15.74 4.47
C THR A 264 10.46 14.28 4.39
N ILE A 265 9.54 13.41 3.97
CA ILE A 265 9.88 12.03 3.60
C ILE A 265 10.12 11.98 2.10
N LYS A 266 11.22 11.35 1.69
CA LYS A 266 11.49 11.04 0.30
C LYS A 266 11.26 9.57 0.05
N THR A 267 10.54 9.26 -1.02
CA THR A 267 10.42 7.90 -1.53
C THR A 267 10.83 7.84 -2.99
N SER A 268 11.36 6.71 -3.41
CA SER A 268 11.82 6.47 -4.78
C SER A 268 11.47 5.06 -5.22
N PHE A 269 11.19 4.89 -6.51
CA PHE A 269 11.02 3.58 -7.11
C PHE A 269 12.40 2.95 -7.41
N PRO A 270 12.75 1.78 -6.84
CA PRO A 270 14.12 1.25 -6.92
C PRO A 270 14.46 0.65 -8.29
N ASP A 271 13.50 0.04 -8.98
CA ASP A 271 13.81 -0.83 -10.12
C ASP A 271 13.57 -0.21 -11.51
N ARG A 272 12.75 0.86 -11.64
CA ARG A 272 12.41 1.45 -12.95
C ARG A 272 12.03 2.93 -12.87
N GLY A 273 12.63 3.72 -13.75
CA GLY A 273 12.25 5.11 -14.02
C GLY A 273 12.60 6.08 -12.89
N CYS A 274 12.52 7.38 -13.19
CA CYS A 274 12.53 8.40 -12.15
C CYS A 274 11.08 8.61 -11.73
N TYR A 275 10.67 7.96 -10.63
CA TYR A 275 9.44 8.29 -9.94
C TYR A 275 9.73 8.48 -8.46
N GLU A 276 9.84 9.75 -8.07
CA GLU A 276 10.16 10.16 -6.70
C GLU A 276 8.98 10.94 -6.12
N LYS A 277 8.78 10.82 -4.82
CA LYS A 277 7.76 11.56 -4.09
C LYS A 277 8.40 12.19 -2.86
N GLU A 278 8.15 13.48 -2.66
CA GLU A 278 8.55 14.19 -1.44
C GLU A 278 7.29 14.59 -0.67
N TYR A 279 7.05 13.95 0.46
CA TYR A 279 5.92 14.19 1.33
C TYR A 279 6.29 15.23 2.37
N ASN A 280 5.72 16.42 2.29
CA ASN A 280 5.99 17.51 3.23
C ASN A 280 5.00 17.47 4.37
N ILE A 281 5.46 17.04 5.54
CA ILE A 281 4.66 16.94 6.76
C ILE A 281 5.01 18.11 7.68
N ILE A 282 4.01 18.90 8.08
CA ILE A 282 4.15 20.03 9.00
C ILE A 282 3.41 19.78 10.30
N LEU A 283 3.94 20.32 11.39
CA LEU A 283 3.28 20.34 12.69
C LEU A 283 2.71 21.74 12.96
N GLN A 284 1.38 21.86 12.98
CA GLN A 284 0.69 23.12 13.23
C GLN A 284 -0.44 22.91 14.23
N ASN A 285 -0.47 23.70 15.32
CA ASN A 285 -1.49 23.61 16.36
C ASN A 285 -1.67 22.18 16.93
N ASN A 286 -0.56 21.45 17.11
CA ASN A 286 -0.54 20.05 17.56
C ASN A 286 -1.21 19.05 16.59
N ILE A 287 -1.43 19.45 15.33
CA ILE A 287 -1.93 18.60 14.26
C ILE A 287 -0.80 18.34 13.26
N TRP A 288 -0.59 17.07 12.91
CA TRP A 288 0.34 16.66 11.86
C TRP A 288 -0.37 16.68 10.50
N LEU A 289 0.02 17.63 9.65
CA LEU A 289 -0.58 17.82 8.33
C LEU A 289 0.40 17.39 7.25
N LEU A 290 0.00 16.46 6.40
CA LEU A 290 0.58 16.32 5.06
C LEU A 290 0.15 17.53 4.25
N LYS A 291 1.04 18.50 4.12
CA LYS A 291 0.75 19.78 3.48
C LYS A 291 0.61 19.62 1.97
N ASN A 292 1.60 18.98 1.36
CA ASN A 292 1.69 18.76 -0.08
C ASN A 292 2.60 17.56 -0.37
N ILE A 293 2.44 17.00 -1.56
CA ILE A 293 3.36 16.00 -2.13
C ILE A 293 3.97 16.61 -3.38
N ILE A 294 5.29 16.57 -3.47
CA ILE A 294 6.01 16.89 -4.70
C ILE A 294 6.27 15.59 -5.45
N TYR A 295 5.54 15.38 -6.53
CA TYR A 295 5.76 14.26 -7.43
C TYR A 295 6.79 14.63 -8.49
N LYS A 296 7.77 13.75 -8.70
CA LYS A 296 8.79 13.93 -9.74
C LYS A 296 8.75 12.73 -10.66
N THR A 297 8.55 12.99 -11.95
CA THR A 297 8.51 11.94 -12.97
C THR A 297 9.10 12.39 -14.29
N MET A 298 9.59 11.47 -15.10
CA MET A 298 10.05 11.77 -16.46
C MET A 298 8.89 11.63 -17.45
N SER A 299 8.91 12.42 -18.53
CA SER A 299 7.95 12.28 -19.62
C SER A 299 8.02 10.90 -20.26
N ASP A 300 9.24 10.40 -20.45
CA ASP A 300 9.54 9.15 -21.13
C ASP A 300 11.01 8.76 -20.89
N VAL A 301 11.51 7.76 -21.62
CA VAL A 301 12.88 7.23 -21.52
C VAL A 301 13.85 7.77 -22.57
N SER A 302 13.43 8.75 -23.39
CA SER A 302 14.25 9.34 -24.45
C SER A 302 15.29 10.32 -23.91
N LEU A 303 16.25 10.67 -24.75
CA LEU A 303 17.28 11.68 -24.43
C LEU A 303 16.68 13.08 -24.27
N ASP A 304 15.58 13.37 -24.96
CA ASP A 304 14.87 14.65 -24.90
C ASP A 304 13.80 14.69 -23.80
N ALA A 305 13.72 13.62 -23.00
CA ALA A 305 12.74 13.51 -21.93
C ALA A 305 12.86 14.67 -20.94
N VAL A 306 11.73 15.18 -20.49
CA VAL A 306 11.66 16.26 -19.50
C VAL A 306 11.24 15.71 -18.14
N LYS A 307 11.74 16.32 -17.08
CA LYS A 307 11.34 16.02 -15.71
C LYS A 307 10.16 16.92 -15.33
N TYR A 308 9.02 16.31 -15.04
CA TYR A 308 7.88 16.97 -14.42
C TYR A 308 8.05 16.98 -12.92
N ILE A 309 7.83 18.15 -12.32
CA ILE A 309 7.81 18.37 -10.87
C ILE A 309 6.46 18.98 -10.53
N CYS A 310 5.57 18.15 -9.99
CA CYS A 310 4.20 18.51 -9.66
C CYS A 310 4.09 18.72 -8.15
N ASP A 311 3.95 19.97 -7.71
CA ASP A 311 3.62 20.29 -6.33
C ASP A 311 2.10 20.22 -6.14
N VAL A 312 1.63 19.19 -5.44
CA VAL A 312 0.20 18.89 -5.26
C VAL A 312 -0.17 19.14 -3.80
N PRO A 313 -0.96 20.19 -3.49
CA PRO A 313 -1.49 20.43 -2.16
C PRO A 313 -2.36 19.26 -1.69
N GLN A 314 -2.21 18.87 -0.43
CA GLN A 314 -2.96 17.78 0.20
C GLN A 314 -3.82 18.30 1.35
N ASN A 315 -3.19 18.98 2.32
CA ASN A 315 -3.81 19.46 3.57
C ASN A 315 -4.55 18.35 4.35
N ILE A 316 -3.91 17.19 4.48
CA ILE A 316 -4.49 16.00 5.12
C ILE A 316 -3.93 15.84 6.53
N ASP A 317 -4.80 15.65 7.51
CA ASP A 317 -4.43 15.27 8.87
C ASP A 317 -4.08 13.77 8.91
N ILE A 318 -2.80 13.48 9.11
CA ILE A 318 -2.25 12.10 9.06
C ILE A 318 -2.43 11.33 10.37
N GLN A 319 -3.10 11.92 11.36
CA GLN A 319 -3.46 11.26 12.62
C GLN A 319 -4.86 10.61 12.54
N LYS A 320 -5.64 10.90 11.49
CA LYS A 320 -7.00 10.34 11.31
C LYS A 320 -6.97 9.01 10.59
N SER A 321 -7.83 8.07 10.96
CA SER A 321 -7.99 6.82 10.23
C SER A 321 -8.36 7.05 8.75
N GLY A 322 -7.85 6.19 7.86
CA GLY A 322 -8.13 6.25 6.42
C GLY A 322 -7.62 7.53 5.74
N TRP A 323 -6.62 8.22 6.30
CA TRP A 323 -6.09 9.44 5.70
C TRP A 323 -5.43 9.21 4.34
N THR A 324 -4.94 8.00 4.08
CA THR A 324 -4.29 7.59 2.82
C THR A 324 -5.23 7.64 1.62
N ASP A 325 -6.52 7.33 1.83
CA ASP A 325 -7.53 7.28 0.77
C ASP A 325 -7.87 8.68 0.24
N LYS A 326 -7.45 9.71 0.97
CA LYS A 326 -7.68 11.12 0.65
C LYS A 326 -6.52 11.73 -0.13
N ILE A 327 -5.42 10.99 -0.33
CA ILE A 327 -4.25 11.49 -1.06
C ILE A 327 -4.65 11.80 -2.51
N ILE A 328 -4.45 13.05 -2.89
CA ILE A 328 -4.65 13.52 -4.26
C ILE A 328 -3.44 13.06 -5.08
N PRO A 329 -3.64 12.27 -6.15
CA PRO A 329 -2.56 11.75 -6.97
C PRO A 329 -1.91 12.85 -7.82
N ILE A 330 -0.77 12.50 -8.43
CA ILE A 330 -0.15 13.32 -9.48
C ILE A 330 -1.17 13.63 -10.60
N PRO A 331 -1.14 14.84 -11.20
CA PRO A 331 -1.99 15.15 -12.35
C PRO A 331 -1.84 14.16 -13.51
N GLU A 332 -2.94 13.94 -14.24
CA GLU A 332 -2.95 13.17 -15.49
C GLU A 332 -1.93 13.72 -16.49
N GLU A 333 -1.35 12.83 -17.29
CA GLU A 333 -0.22 13.12 -18.17
C GLU A 333 -0.49 14.28 -19.13
N ASN A 334 -1.66 14.30 -19.76
CA ASN A 334 -2.11 15.31 -20.73
C ASN A 334 -2.22 16.74 -20.16
N VAL A 335 -2.19 16.93 -18.84
CA VAL A 335 -2.28 18.24 -18.19
C VAL A 335 -1.02 18.61 -17.41
N ARG A 336 0.00 17.76 -17.37
CA ARG A 336 1.23 18.00 -16.59
C ARG A 336 1.99 19.24 -17.05
N ASP A 337 2.08 19.48 -18.35
CA ASP A 337 2.72 20.69 -18.90
C ASP A 337 2.14 22.01 -18.36
N LYS A 338 0.86 22.00 -17.96
CA LYS A 338 0.16 23.18 -17.44
C LYS A 338 0.20 23.26 -15.92
N LYS A 339 0.30 22.13 -15.23
CA LYS A 339 0.16 22.03 -13.76
C LYS A 339 1.47 21.76 -13.03
N CYS A 340 2.50 21.32 -13.75
CA CYS A 340 3.78 20.92 -13.19
C CYS A 340 4.89 21.81 -13.74
N ARG A 341 5.94 22.00 -12.94
CA ARG A 341 7.17 22.62 -13.43
C ARG A 341 7.91 21.62 -14.31
N VAL A 342 8.37 22.08 -15.46
CA VAL A 342 9.12 21.26 -16.43
C VAL A 342 10.60 21.63 -16.35
N GLU A 343 11.44 20.65 -16.01
CA GLU A 343 12.89 20.77 -16.08
C GLU A 343 13.38 19.93 -17.26
N LYS A 344 14.09 20.54 -18.21
CA LYS A 344 14.78 19.78 -19.25
C LYS A 344 15.84 18.93 -18.59
N ASN A 345 15.98 17.68 -19.00
CA ASN A 345 17.03 16.82 -18.52
C ASN A 345 18.38 17.38 -18.98
N GLN A 346 18.98 18.24 -18.16
CA GLN A 346 20.37 18.63 -18.29
C GLN A 346 21.23 17.48 -17.77
N ASN A 347 21.09 16.30 -18.38
CA ASN A 347 22.18 15.36 -18.36
C ASN A 347 23.28 16.03 -19.17
N THR A 348 24.25 16.56 -18.42
CA THR A 348 25.57 16.97 -18.89
C THR A 348 25.95 16.08 -20.05
N LYS A 349 26.24 16.71 -21.18
CA LYS A 349 26.81 16.10 -22.38
C LYS A 349 28.20 15.57 -22.00
N SER A 350 28.26 14.51 -21.19
CA SER A 350 29.49 13.82 -20.85
C SER A 350 30.02 13.29 -22.18
N SER A 351 31.10 13.93 -22.64
CA SER A 351 31.74 13.59 -23.90
C SER A 351 32.49 12.28 -23.66
N TYR A 352 31.91 11.18 -24.13
CA TYR A 352 32.54 9.87 -24.06
C TYR A 352 33.48 9.70 -25.24
N HIS A 353 34.64 9.10 -24.99
CA HIS A 353 35.58 8.69 -26.03
C HIS A 353 36.11 7.28 -25.80
N ILE A 354 36.60 6.65 -26.86
CA ILE A 354 37.25 5.34 -26.77
C ILE A 354 38.68 5.49 -26.26
N GLN A 355 39.06 4.66 -25.29
CA GLN A 355 40.44 4.50 -24.85
C GLN A 355 40.77 3.01 -24.79
N ASP A 356 41.52 2.54 -25.78
CA ASP A 356 42.04 1.18 -25.85
C ASP A 356 43.56 1.19 -26.08
N ALA A 357 44.28 0.29 -25.41
CA ALA A 357 45.73 0.17 -25.53
C ALA A 357 46.15 -0.34 -26.92
N ASP A 358 45.25 -1.07 -27.59
CA ASP A 358 45.44 -1.59 -28.94
C ASP A 358 45.27 -0.49 -30.03
N GLY A 359 44.97 0.74 -29.64
CA GLY A 359 44.75 1.89 -30.54
C GLY A 359 43.34 1.97 -31.13
N TYR A 360 42.52 0.94 -30.96
CA TYR A 360 41.12 0.91 -31.36
C TYR A 360 40.33 -0.12 -30.53
N THR A 361 39.02 0.00 -30.52
CA THR A 361 38.10 -1.01 -29.98
C THR A 361 37.12 -1.51 -31.04
N ASN A 362 36.53 -2.68 -30.82
CA ASN A 362 35.54 -3.25 -31.73
C ASN A 362 34.13 -2.92 -31.28
N LEU A 363 33.36 -2.26 -32.15
CA LEU A 363 31.90 -2.14 -32.03
C LEU A 363 31.27 -3.47 -32.43
N ARG A 364 30.54 -4.11 -31.51
CA ARG A 364 29.97 -5.46 -31.73
C ARG A 364 28.45 -5.44 -31.84
N LYS A 365 27.89 -6.47 -32.47
CA LYS A 365 26.44 -6.57 -32.67
C LYS A 365 25.66 -6.83 -31.39
N ASP A 366 26.23 -7.59 -30.45
CA ASP A 366 25.62 -7.98 -29.17
C ASP A 366 26.61 -7.81 -28.00
N LYS A 367 26.10 -7.93 -26.76
CA LYS A 367 26.82 -7.78 -25.49
C LYS A 367 27.82 -8.93 -25.19
N SER A 368 28.72 -9.23 -26.12
CA SER A 368 29.70 -10.33 -25.99
C SER A 368 30.97 -10.08 -26.81
N SER A 369 32.13 -10.54 -26.30
CA SER A 369 33.43 -10.46 -26.98
C SER A 369 33.55 -11.37 -28.21
N SER A 370 32.67 -12.37 -28.34
CA SER A 370 32.61 -13.27 -29.51
C SER A 370 31.60 -12.82 -30.57
N SER A 371 30.81 -11.77 -30.31
CA SER A 371 29.78 -11.27 -31.24
C SER A 371 30.42 -10.65 -32.49
N PRO A 372 29.75 -10.73 -33.67
CA PRO A 372 30.24 -10.11 -34.91
C PRO A 372 30.64 -8.65 -34.75
N ILE A 373 31.77 -8.29 -35.35
CA ILE A 373 32.31 -6.92 -35.34
C ILE A 373 31.60 -6.11 -36.44
N LEU A 374 30.98 -5.00 -36.07
CA LEU A 374 30.28 -4.07 -36.96
C LEU A 374 31.20 -2.95 -37.49
N GLN A 375 32.15 -2.53 -36.65
CA GLN A 375 33.11 -1.44 -36.93
C GLN A 375 34.29 -1.50 -35.94
N LYS A 376 35.44 -0.96 -36.34
CA LYS A 376 36.52 -0.56 -35.43
C LYS A 376 36.40 0.94 -35.14
N ILE A 377 36.48 1.33 -33.87
CA ILE A 377 36.43 2.72 -33.41
C ILE A 377 37.80 3.04 -32.79
N ASN A 378 38.51 4.04 -33.31
CA ASN A 378 39.87 4.32 -32.86
C ASN A 378 39.88 4.98 -31.47
N THR A 379 40.98 4.77 -30.73
CA THR A 379 41.23 5.48 -29.47
C THR A 379 41.22 7.00 -29.71
N GLY A 380 40.57 7.74 -28.83
CA GLY A 380 40.31 9.17 -28.91
C GLY A 380 39.03 9.54 -29.66
N GLU A 381 38.39 8.62 -30.39
CA GLU A 381 37.13 8.92 -31.07
C GLU A 381 35.99 9.10 -30.07
N LYS A 382 35.21 10.17 -30.28
CA LYS A 382 34.01 10.44 -29.50
C LYS A 382 32.88 9.49 -29.89
N ILE A 383 32.15 9.03 -28.90
CA ILE A 383 30.99 8.16 -29.05
C ILE A 383 29.80 8.72 -28.28
N GLU A 384 28.61 8.38 -28.72
CA GLU A 384 27.38 8.60 -27.95
C GLU A 384 27.04 7.33 -27.19
N VAL A 385 26.78 7.43 -25.89
CA VAL A 385 26.40 6.27 -25.06
C VAL A 385 24.89 6.30 -24.84
N LEU A 386 24.20 5.26 -25.30
CA LEU A 386 22.74 5.13 -25.25
C LEU A 386 22.24 4.29 -24.08
N ASP A 387 23.03 3.31 -23.61
CA ASP A 387 22.69 2.43 -22.48
C ASP A 387 23.98 1.99 -21.76
N GLN A 388 24.01 2.15 -20.43
CA GLN A 388 25.13 1.81 -19.56
C GLN A 388 24.89 0.56 -18.71
N ASN A 389 23.83 -0.19 -18.99
CA ASN A 389 23.46 -1.37 -18.21
C ASN A 389 24.41 -2.56 -18.44
N GLY A 390 25.18 -2.87 -17.39
CA GLY A 390 26.13 -3.97 -17.35
C GLY A 390 27.51 -3.60 -17.91
N ASP A 391 28.27 -4.62 -18.30
CA ASP A 391 29.66 -4.45 -18.77
C ASP A 391 29.77 -4.06 -20.24
N TRP A 392 28.69 -4.21 -21.02
CA TRP A 392 28.63 -3.87 -22.44
C TRP A 392 27.63 -2.75 -22.66
N TRP A 393 28.17 -1.58 -23.01
CA TRP A 393 27.39 -0.38 -23.24
C TRP A 393 26.95 -0.29 -24.69
N LEU A 394 25.71 0.16 -24.91
CA LEU A 394 25.20 0.45 -26.24
C LEU A 394 25.66 1.84 -26.63
N VAL A 395 26.34 1.93 -27.77
CA VAL A 395 26.95 3.18 -28.23
C VAL A 395 26.65 3.43 -29.71
N VAL A 396 26.82 4.68 -30.12
CA VAL A 396 26.83 5.11 -31.52
C VAL A 396 28.22 5.65 -31.85
N SER A 397 28.84 5.11 -32.89
CA SER A 397 30.13 5.61 -33.40
C SER A 397 29.95 6.99 -34.04
N LYS A 398 31.06 7.70 -34.27
CA LYS A 398 31.07 8.97 -35.00
C LYS A 398 30.41 8.87 -36.40
N ASP A 399 30.47 7.69 -37.01
CA ASP A 399 29.86 7.40 -38.32
C ASP A 399 28.38 7.00 -38.24
N GLY A 400 27.77 7.07 -37.05
CA GLY A 400 26.35 6.77 -36.83
C GLY A 400 26.02 5.28 -36.68
N LYS A 401 27.02 4.39 -36.60
CA LYS A 401 26.76 2.94 -36.40
C LYS A 401 26.49 2.64 -34.94
N LYS A 402 25.38 1.94 -34.69
CA LYS A 402 24.96 1.52 -33.36
C LYS A 402 25.42 0.09 -33.05
N GLY A 403 25.97 -0.13 -31.85
CA GLY A 403 26.42 -1.44 -31.38
C GLY A 403 26.97 -1.40 -29.97
N TYR A 404 27.58 -2.49 -29.51
CA TYR A 404 28.05 -2.63 -28.13
C TYR A 404 29.58 -2.54 -28.02
N VAL A 405 30.05 -1.82 -27.00
CA VAL A 405 31.46 -1.73 -26.61
C VAL A 405 31.56 -2.02 -25.12
N HIS A 406 32.61 -2.76 -24.71
CA HIS A 406 32.82 -3.05 -23.31
C HIS A 406 33.22 -1.77 -22.55
N LYS A 407 32.60 -1.51 -21.38
CA LYS A 407 32.75 -0.27 -20.62
C LYS A 407 34.20 0.09 -20.28
N SER A 408 35.08 -0.92 -20.16
CA SER A 408 36.51 -0.71 -19.88
C SER A 408 37.25 0.05 -20.99
N ARG A 409 36.65 0.18 -22.18
CA ARG A 409 37.20 0.90 -23.34
C ARG A 409 36.62 2.29 -23.52
N ILE A 410 35.74 2.72 -22.61
CA ILE A 410 35.04 3.99 -22.69
C ILE A 410 35.51 4.88 -21.53
N LYS A 411 35.86 6.12 -21.84
CA LYS A 411 36.23 7.13 -20.86
C LYS A 411 35.36 8.38 -21.03
N THR A 412 35.11 9.05 -19.92
CA THR A 412 34.47 10.37 -19.88
C THR A 412 35.54 11.44 -19.85
N GLU A 413 35.39 12.50 -20.65
CA GLU A 413 36.13 13.76 -20.45
C GLU A 413 35.71 14.45 -19.15
#